data_AF-X1EC09-F1
#
_entry.id   AF-X1EC09-F1
#
_cell.length_a   1.000
_cell.length_b   1.000
_cell.length_c   1.000
_cell.angle_alpha   90.00
_cell.angle_beta   90.00
_cell.angle_gamma   90.00
#
_symmetry.space_group_name_H-M   'P 1'
#
loop_
_entity.id
_entity.type
_entity.pdbx_description
1 polymer ?
#
loop_
_entity_poly.entity_id
_entity_poly.type
_entity_poly.pdbx_seq_one_letter_code
_entity_poly.pdbx_strand_id
1 'polypeptide(L)' 'EESTMQYFNEALLFKHNGTIFVFDDIHLSKGMENAWNRIKQNHEVTVTIDLFRFGLAFFRKELRKQDFIIRF' A
#
# COMPACT_ATOMS: atom_id res chain seq x y z
N GLU A 1 10.16 -8.09 2.36
CA GLU A 1 8.77 -8.60 2.32
C GLU A 1 8.21 -8.81 3.71
N GLU A 2 8.78 -9.74 4.50
CA GLU A 2 8.20 -10.18 5.78
C GLU A 2 8.06 -9.05 6.81
N SER A 3 9.12 -8.26 7.04
CA SER A 3 9.07 -7.10 7.93
C SER A 3 8.05 -6.05 7.49
N THR A 4 8.03 -5.68 6.21
CA THR A 4 7.06 -4.74 5.64
C THR A 4 5.62 -5.20 5.87
N MET A 5 5.35 -6.49 5.64
CA MET A 5 4.01 -7.05 5.85
C MET A 5 3.65 -7.15 7.33
N GLN A 6 4.62 -7.41 8.21
CA GLN A 6 4.41 -7.36 9.65
C GLN A 6 3.99 -5.95 10.10
N TYR A 7 4.77 -4.92 9.76
CA TYR A 7 4.43 -3.53 10.10
C TYR A 7 3.10 -3.09 9.50
N PHE A 8 2.82 -3.49 8.25
CA PHE A 8 1.54 -3.24 7.62
C PHE A 8 0.38 -3.83 8.43
N ASN A 9 0.47 -5.08 8.85
CA ASN A 9 -0.57 -5.74 9.64
C ASN A 9 -0.74 -5.12 11.04
N GLU A 10 0.35 -4.74 11.68
CA GLU A 10 0.32 -4.03 12.97
C GLU A 10 -0.35 -2.65 12.82
N ALA A 11 0.03 -1.88 11.79
CA ALA A 11 -0.53 -0.56 11.52
C ALA A 11 -2.02 -0.62 11.11
N LEU A 12 -2.45 -1.68 10.41
CA LEU A 12 -3.85 -1.90 9.99
C LEU A 12 -4.83 -1.87 11.19
N LEU A 13 -4.37 -2.18 12.40
CA LEU A 13 -5.18 -2.15 13.62
C LEU A 13 -5.56 -0.73 14.06
N PHE A 14 -4.79 0.28 13.63
CA PHE A 14 -4.96 1.68 14.03
C PHE A 14 -5.53 2.57 12.92
N LYS A 15 -5.81 1.99 11.74
CA LYS A 15 -6.34 2.75 10.60
C LYS A 15 -7.75 3.27 10.90
N HIS A 16 -8.07 4.40 10.28
CA HIS A 16 -9.42 4.92 10.13
C HIS A 16 -9.67 5.29 8.66
N ASN A 17 -10.90 5.71 8.32
CA ASN A 17 -11.33 5.96 6.93
C ASN A 17 -10.45 6.99 6.16
N GLY A 18 -9.73 7.84 6.88
CA GLY A 18 -8.86 8.88 6.32
C GLY A 18 -7.37 8.56 6.41
N THR A 19 -6.99 7.39 6.89
CA THR A 19 -5.60 6.98 6.99
C THR A 19 -5.00 6.76 5.61
N ILE A 20 -3.73 7.12 5.47
CA ILE A 20 -2.90 6.81 4.30
C ILE A 20 -1.62 6.18 4.83
N PHE A 21 -1.26 5.01 4.30
CA PHE A 21 0.06 4.43 4.52
C PHE A 21 0.98 4.80 3.37
N VAL A 22 2.22 5.14 3.73
CA VAL A 22 3.27 5.52 2.78
C VAL A 22 4.39 4.51 2.92
N PHE A 23 4.81 3.95 1.78
CA PHE A 23 5.90 2.99 1.68
C PHE A 23 6.97 3.61 0.79
N ASP A 24 8.20 3.64 1.26
CA ASP A 24 9.37 4.00 0.47
C ASP A 24 9.89 2.79 -0.33
N ASP A 25 10.60 3.08 -1.42
CA ASP A 25 11.43 2.12 -2.14
C ASP A 25 10.69 0.83 -2.55
N ILE A 26 9.43 0.97 -2.96
CA ILE A 26 8.53 -0.16 -3.31
C ILE A 26 9.05 -1.05 -4.44
N HIS A 27 9.96 -0.55 -5.29
CA HIS A 27 10.62 -1.28 -6.37
C HIS A 27 12.10 -1.61 -6.11
N LEU A 28 12.62 -1.36 -4.90
CA LEU A 28 14.06 -1.52 -4.60
C LEU A 28 14.52 -2.99 -4.62
N SER A 29 13.63 -3.92 -4.29
CA SER A 29 13.96 -5.35 -4.28
C SER A 29 12.74 -6.20 -4.61
N LYS A 30 12.98 -7.44 -5.04
CA LYS A 30 11.91 -8.43 -5.24
C LYS A 30 11.03 -8.61 -4.00
N GLY A 31 11.61 -8.52 -2.81
CA GLY A 31 10.87 -8.61 -1.56
C GLY A 31 9.98 -7.39 -1.28
N MET A 32 10.36 -6.20 -1.74
CA MET A 32 9.50 -5.01 -1.66
C MET A 32 8.40 -5.04 -2.70
N GLU A 33 8.71 -5.48 -3.92
CA GLU A 33 7.71 -5.70 -4.98
C GLU A 33 6.63 -6.69 -4.54
N ASN A 34 7.03 -7.80 -3.93
CA ASN A 34 6.09 -8.78 -3.39
C ASN A 34 5.23 -8.18 -2.26
N ALA A 35 5.82 -7.44 -1.33
CA ALA A 35 5.08 -6.78 -0.26
C ALA A 35 4.07 -5.78 -0.82
N TRP A 36 4.50 -4.95 -1.78
CA TRP A 36 3.63 -3.98 -2.44
C TRP A 36 2.46 -4.64 -3.16
N ASN A 37 2.72 -5.74 -3.90
CA ASN A 37 1.65 -6.52 -4.53
C ASN A 37 0.66 -7.12 -3.52
N ARG A 38 1.14 -7.59 -2.36
CA ARG A 38 0.28 -8.09 -1.28
C ARG A 38 -0.55 -6.98 -0.63
N ILE A 39 0.03 -5.79 -0.45
CA ILE A 39 -0.66 -4.60 0.08
C ILE A 39 -1.80 -4.20 -0.87
N LYS A 40 -1.53 -4.08 -2.18
CA LYS A 40 -2.56 -3.80 -3.21
C LYS A 40 -3.72 -4.80 -3.17
N GLN A 41 -3.42 -6.09 -2.98
CA GLN A 41 -4.43 -7.15 -2.93
C GLN A 41 -5.25 -7.16 -1.64
N ASN A 42 -4.77 -6.54 -0.55
CA ASN A 42 -5.47 -6.54 0.73
C ASN A 42 -6.87 -5.90 0.63
N HIS A 43 -7.90 -6.56 1.18
CA HIS A 43 -9.31 -6.13 1.06
C HIS A 43 -9.63 -4.83 1.80
N GLU A 44 -8.83 -4.46 2.80
CA GLU A 44 -8.96 -3.19 3.53
C GLU A 44 -8.43 -2.01 2.71
N VAL A 45 -7.46 -2.26 1.82
CA VAL A 45 -6.89 -1.24 0.94
C VAL A 45 -7.83 -1.00 -0.24
N THR A 46 -8.31 0.23 -0.36
CA THR A 46 -9.23 0.65 -1.42
C THR A 46 -8.50 1.26 -2.59
N VAL A 47 -7.59 2.20 -2.38
CA VAL A 47 -6.82 2.78 -3.48
C VAL A 47 -5.35 2.62 -3.22
N THR A 48 -4.59 2.27 -4.26
CA THR A 48 -3.15 2.44 -4.24
C THR A 48 -2.67 3.38 -5.34
N ILE A 49 -1.63 4.15 -5.02
CA ILE A 49 -0.92 4.97 -6.00
C ILE A 49 0.56 4.59 -5.93
N ASP A 50 1.06 4.12 -7.05
CA ASP A 50 2.46 3.83 -7.29
C ASP A 50 3.11 5.05 -7.96
N LEU A 51 4.05 5.67 -7.27
CA LEU A 51 4.83 6.83 -7.70
C LEU A 51 6.27 6.44 -8.05
N PHE A 52 6.53 5.18 -8.41
CA PHE A 52 7.83 4.57 -8.63
C PHE A 52 8.72 4.47 -7.37
N ARG A 53 9.01 5.60 -6.70
CA ARG A 53 9.79 5.60 -5.46
C ARG A 53 8.94 5.42 -4.20
N PHE A 54 7.66 5.72 -4.28
CA PHE A 54 6.74 5.63 -3.15
C PHE A 54 5.46 4.90 -3.55
N GLY A 55 4.94 4.09 -2.62
CA GLY A 55 3.59 3.54 -2.68
C GLY A 55 2.70 4.22 -1.65
N LEU A 56 1.53 4.67 -2.07
CA LEU A 56 0.49 5.21 -1.19
C LEU A 56 -0.67 4.21 -1.12
N ALA A 57 -1.11 3.82 0.07
CA ALA A 57 -2.26 2.95 0.28
C ALA A 57 -3.34 3.65 1.10
N PHE A 58 -4.56 3.70 0.56
CA PHE A 58 -5.73 4.37 1.13
C PHE A 58 -6.75 3.35 1.64
N PHE A 59 -7.52 3.72 2.66
CA PHE A 59 -8.52 2.87 3.33
C PHE A 59 -9.94 3.47 3.29
N ARG A 60 -10.17 4.42 2.39
CA ARG A 60 -11.39 5.21 2.32
C ARG A 60 -12.52 4.38 1.71
N LYS A 61 -13.56 4.10 2.48
CA LYS A 61 -14.68 3.20 2.15
C LYS A 61 -15.56 3.71 1.00
N GLU A 62 -15.56 5.01 0.76
CA GLU A 62 -16.30 5.65 -0.33
C GLU A 62 -15.62 5.45 -1.70
N LEU A 63 -14.35 5.02 -1.72
CA LEU A 63 -13.61 4.75 -2.95
C LEU A 63 -13.75 3.28 -3.36
N ARG A 64 -13.85 3.04 -4.67
CA ARG A 64 -13.79 1.69 -5.24
C ARG A 64 -12.35 1.19 -5.27
N LYS A 65 -12.19 -0.14 -5.23
CA LYS A 65 -10.87 -0.76 -5.31
C LYS A 65 -10.17 -0.42 -6.64
N GLN A 66 -9.05 0.31 -6.59
CA GLN A 66 -8.31 0.77 -7.78
C GLN A 66 -6.81 0.90 -7.48
N ASP A 67 -5.97 0.51 -8.43
CA ASP A 67 -4.52 0.65 -8.35
C ASP A 67 -4.05 1.56 -9.51
N PHE A 68 -3.35 2.63 -9.18
CA PHE A 68 -2.82 3.59 -10.15
C PHE A 68 -1.30 3.54 -10.19
N ILE A 69 -0.74 3.69 -11.39
CA ILE A 69 0.69 3.93 -11.60
C ILE A 69 0.83 5.29 -12.27
N ILE A 70 1.47 6.24 -11.59
CA ILE A 70 1.73 7.57 -12.14
C ILE A 70 3.16 7.59 -12.66
N ARG A 71 3.30 7.88 -13.95
CA ARG A 71 4.59 8.06 -14.62
C ARG A 71 4.72 9.52 -15.00
N PHE A 72 5.85 10.13 -14.62
CA PHE A 72 6.25 11.47 -15.03
C PHE A 72 7.32 11.38 -16.13
#